data_AF-A0A821RVI1-F1
#
_entry.id   AF-A0A821RVI1-F1
#
_cell.length_a   1.000
_cell.length_b   1.000
_cell.length_c   1.000
_cell.angle_alpha   90.00
_cell.angle_beta   90.00
_cell.angle_gamma   90.00
#
_symmetry.space_group_name_H-M   'P 1'
#
loop_
_entity.id
_entity.type
_entity.pdbx_description
1 polymer ?
#
loop_
_entity_poly.entity_id
_entity_poly.type
_entity_poly.pdbx_seq_one_letter_code
_entity_poly.pdbx_strand_id
1 'polypeptide(L)' 'MKHLSTVISFRRFHGRHLAYRLNLFIIKEIEKLNIQTKIVAVTTDSGSDIKGATSSNQLGTWYSCDTHNIN' A
#
# COMPACT_ATOMS: atom_id res chain seq x y z
N MET A 1 5.64 -22.28 -11.57
CA MET A 1 4.44 -21.42 -11.63
C MET A 1 4.89 -20.03 -12.01
N LYS A 2 4.32 -19.40 -13.05
CA LYS A 2 4.59 -17.98 -13.32
C LYS A 2 3.89 -17.17 -12.24
N HIS A 3 4.62 -16.35 -11.49
CA HIS A 3 4.00 -15.37 -10.60
C HIS A 3 3.32 -14.30 -11.47
N LEU A 4 2.00 -14.20 -11.36
CA LEU A 4 1.23 -13.14 -12.02
C LEU A 4 1.20 -11.96 -11.05
N SER A 5 1.79 -10.84 -11.45
CA SER A 5 1.69 -9.59 -10.69
C SER A 5 0.36 -8.91 -11.01
N THR A 6 -0.41 -8.60 -9.98
CA THR A 6 -1.62 -7.76 -10.11
C THR A 6 -1.23 -6.31 -9.88
N VAL A 7 -1.38 -5.47 -10.89
CA VAL A 7 -1.13 -4.03 -10.79
C VAL A 7 -2.46 -3.30 -10.64
N ILE A 8 -2.59 -2.52 -9.57
CA ILE A 8 -3.78 -1.69 -9.32
C ILE A 8 -3.37 -0.22 -9.41
N SER A 9 -3.98 0.49 -10.35
CA SER A 9 -3.74 1.92 -10.59
C SER A 9 -4.90 2.78 -10.11
N PHE A 10 -4.63 4.02 -9.73
CA PHE A 10 -5.63 5.05 -9.46
C PHE A 10 -5.28 6.34 -10.21
N ARG A 11 -6.27 7.21 -10.48
CA ARG A 11 -6.06 8.44 -11.27
C ARG A 11 -5.39 9.54 -10.45
N ARG A 12 -5.98 9.93 -9.32
CA ARG A 12 -5.45 10.95 -8.39
C ARG A 12 -6.27 10.97 -7.09
N PHE A 13 -5.60 11.12 -5.96
CA PHE A 13 -6.25 11.48 -4.70
C PHE A 13 -6.33 13.01 -4.59
N HIS A 14 -7.52 13.53 -4.29
CA HIS A 14 -7.75 14.97 -4.10
C HIS A 14 -8.18 15.26 -2.66
N GLY A 15 -7.71 16.39 -2.11
CA GLY A 15 -8.15 16.93 -0.82
C GLY A 15 -7.16 16.79 0.34
N ARG A 16 -7.59 17.22 1.53
CA ARG A 16 -6.85 17.06 2.80
C ARG A 16 -6.92 15.60 3.28
N HIS A 17 -6.00 15.21 4.16
CA HIS A 17 -5.88 13.86 4.75
C HIS A 17 -5.57 12.76 3.73
N LEU A 18 -4.47 12.93 2.98
CA LEU A 18 -4.04 11.99 1.94
C LEU A 18 -3.82 10.58 2.49
N ALA A 19 -3.12 10.44 3.63
CA ALA A 19 -2.92 9.16 4.31
C ALA A 19 -4.23 8.37 4.54
N TYR A 20 -5.28 9.03 5.04
CA TYR A 20 -6.58 8.39 5.30
C TYR A 20 -7.25 7.89 4.01
N ARG A 21 -7.21 8.70 2.94
CA ARG A 21 -7.79 8.33 1.65
C ARG A 21 -7.06 7.17 0.98
N LEU A 22 -5.72 7.16 1.10
CA LEU A 22 -4.88 6.05 0.64
C LEU A 22 -5.25 4.76 1.40
N ASN A 23 -5.40 4.84 2.72
CA ASN A 23 -5.78 3.70 3.55
C ASN A 23 -7.11 3.08 3.08
N LEU A 24 -8.16 3.89 2.92
CA LEU A 24 -9.47 3.42 2.47
C LEU A 24 -9.41 2.76 1.09
N PHE A 25 -8.63 3.34 0.17
CA PHE A 25 -8.44 2.75 -1.15
C PHE A 25 -7.74 1.39 -1.07
N ILE A 26 -6.63 1.31 -0.32
CA ILE A 26 -5.87 0.08 -0.14
C ILE A 26 -6.75 -1.04 0.46
N ILE A 27 -7.50 -0.75 1.53
CA ILE A 27 -8.42 -1.73 2.14
C ILE A 27 -9.44 -2.23 1.13
N LYS A 28 -10.10 -1.31 0.40
CA LYS A 28 -11.11 -1.66 -0.59
C LYS A 28 -10.55 -2.59 -1.67
N GLU A 29 -9.33 -2.37 -2.13
CA GLU A 29 -8.70 -3.22 -3.14
C GLU A 29 -8.25 -4.57 -2.57
N ILE A 30 -7.76 -4.61 -1.33
CA ILE A 30 -7.44 -5.86 -0.62
C ILE A 30 -8.68 -6.73 -0.43
N GLU A 31 -9.80 -6.13 -0.03
CA GLU A 31 -11.10 -6.80 0.14
C GLU A 31 -11.60 -7.37 -1.19
N LYS A 32 -11.58 -6.56 -2.26
CA LYS A 32 -11.96 -7.00 -3.61
C LYS A 32 -11.15 -8.20 -4.09
N LEU A 33 -9.86 -8.23 -3.77
CA LEU A 33 -8.97 -9.33 -4.14
C LEU A 33 -9.06 -10.53 -3.19
N ASN A 34 -9.72 -10.39 -2.03
CA ASN A 34 -9.80 -11.40 -0.99
C ASN A 34 -8.41 -11.96 -0.58
N ILE A 35 -7.48 -11.04 -0.32
CA ILE A 35 -6.07 -11.36 0.01
C ILE A 35 -5.65 -10.92 1.42
N GLN A 36 -6.54 -10.35 2.23
CA GLN A 36 -6.17 -9.73 3.52
C GLN A 36 -5.33 -10.65 4.43
N THR A 37 -5.74 -11.91 4.58
CA THR A 37 -5.04 -12.91 5.41
C THR A 37 -3.80 -13.50 4.75
N LYS A 38 -3.52 -13.16 3.49
CA LYS A 38 -2.41 -13.66 2.68
C LYS A 38 -1.26 -12.65 2.57
N ILE A 39 -1.45 -11.42 3.05
CA ILE A 39 -0.43 -10.38 3.00
C ILE A 39 0.59 -10.63 4.11
N VAL A 40 1.80 -10.99 3.73
CA VAL A 40 2.92 -11.24 4.65
C VAL A 40 3.80 -10.01 4.86
N ALA A 41 3.85 -9.13 3.85
CA ALA A 41 4.68 -7.94 3.87
C ALA A 41 4.09 -6.85 2.97
N VAL A 42 4.38 -5.61 3.32
CA VAL A 42 4.07 -4.42 2.53
C VAL A 42 5.35 -3.63 2.33
N THR A 43 5.59 -3.21 1.09
CA THR A 43 6.73 -2.36 0.72
C THR A 43 6.21 -1.05 0.15
N THR A 44 6.64 0.08 0.71
CA THR A 44 6.26 1.42 0.23
C THR A 44 7.47 2.33 0.20
N ASP A 45 7.40 3.47 -0.48
CA ASP A 45 8.37 4.54 -0.25
C ASP A 45 8.31 5.08 1.20
N SER A 46 9.24 5.97 1.53
CA SER A 46 9.39 6.59 2.86
C SER A 46 8.52 7.83 3.07
N GLY A 47 7.59 8.14 2.16
CA GLY A 47 6.64 9.23 2.27
C GLY A 47 5.74 9.09 3.50
N SER A 48 5.56 10.18 4.25
CA SER A 48 4.79 10.17 5.50
C SER A 48 3.34 9.74 5.32
N ASP A 49 2.70 10.17 4.22
CA ASP A 49 1.30 9.82 3.93
C ASP A 49 1.10 8.33 3.62
N ILE A 50 1.94 7.74 2.76
CA ILE A 50 1.82 6.31 2.41
C ILE A 50 2.20 5.43 3.61
N LYS A 51 3.22 5.82 4.36
CA LYS A 51 3.61 5.13 5.59
C LYS A 51 2.46 5.12 6.60
N GLY A 52 1.82 6.27 6.82
CA GLY A 52 0.64 6.37 7.70
C GLY A 52 -0.56 5.57 7.19
N ALA A 53 -0.75 5.50 5.87
CA ALA A 53 -1.81 4.72 5.25
C ALA A 53 -1.63 3.21 5.43
N THR A 54 -0.39 2.70 5.38
CA THR A 54 -0.10 1.26 5.47
C THR A 54 0.17 0.77 6.88
N SER A 55 0.64 1.63 7.79
CA SER A 55 0.93 1.23 9.19
C SER A 55 -0.33 0.94 10.01
N SER A 56 -1.47 1.48 9.61
CA SER A 56 -2.74 1.43 10.35
C SER A 56 -3.51 0.11 10.19
N ASN A 57 -3.15 -0.72 9.19
CA ASN A 57 -3.96 -1.87 8.77
C ASN A 57 -3.37 -3.25 9.13
N GLN A 58 -2.29 -3.30 9.92
CA GLN A 58 -1.60 -4.55 10.30
C GLN A 58 -1.31 -5.48 9.10
N LEU A 59 -0.88 -4.91 7.97
CA LEU A 59 -0.65 -5.64 6.71
C LEU A 59 0.71 -6.37 6.67
N GLY A 60 1.02 -7.16 7.69
CA GLY A 60 2.30 -7.87 7.79
C GLY A 60 3.50 -6.95 8.06
N THR A 61 4.71 -7.43 7.75
CA THR A 61 5.95 -6.67 7.98
C THR A 61 6.10 -5.53 6.96
N TRP A 62 6.40 -4.34 7.44
CA TRP A 62 6.65 -3.18 6.58
C TRP A 62 8.13 -3.06 6.19
N TYR A 63 8.38 -2.78 4.91
CA TYR A 63 9.69 -2.49 4.35
C TYR A 63 9.68 -1.16 3.60
N SER A 64 10.78 -0.42 3.67
CA SER A 64 11.00 0.75 2.82
C SER A 64 11.45 0.28 1.43
N CYS A 65 10.94 0.89 0.37
CA CYS A 65 11.44 0.71 -0.98
C CYS A 65 12.81 1.39 -1.13
N ASP A 66 13.83 0.63 -1.57
CA ASP A 66 15.22 1.12 -1.67
C ASP A 66 15.42 2.13 -2.81
N THR A 67 14.54 2.16 -3.82
CA THR A 67 14.66 3.10 -4.96
C THR A 67 14.65 4.57 -4.52
N HIS A 68 14.10 4.88 -3.34
CA HIS A 68 14.10 6.24 -2.77
C HIS A 68 15.40 6.55 -1.97
N ASN A 69 16.21 5.54 -1.65
CA ASN A 69 17.45 5.63 -0.89
C ASN A 69 18.72 5.51 -1.76
N ILE A 70 18.59 5.17 -3.05
CA ILE A 70 19.71 5.09 -4.02
C ILE A 70 19.92 6.45 -4.71
N ASN A 71 19.79 7.55 -3.94
CA ASN A 71 20.27 8.87 -4.38
C ASN A 71 21.77 8.99 -4.10
#